data_AF-A0A2Z4IJJ1-F1
#
_entry.id   AF-A0A2Z4IJJ1-F1
#
_cell.length_a   1.000
_cell.length_b   1.000
_cell.length_c   1.000
_cell.angle_alpha   90.00
_cell.angle_beta   90.00
_cell.angle_gamma   90.00
#
_symmetry.space_group_name_H-M   'P 1'
#
loop_
_entity.id
_entity.type
_entity.pdbx_description
1 polymer ?
#
loop_
_entity_poly.entity_id
_entity_poly.type
_entity_poly.pdbx_seq_one_letter_code
_entity_poly.pdbx_strand_id
1 'polypeptide(L)' 'MTELIIYAIIFLLLFGHAIMASMMYSQVHRDESLGTKEKNDWKLKALILPIYYWGKYKSLTK' A
#
# COMPACT_ATOMS: atom_id res chain seq x y z
N MET A 1 15.06 -4.88 -27.71
CA MET A 1 13.76 -5.51 -27.37
C MET A 1 13.69 -5.89 -25.89
N THR A 2 14.81 -6.31 -25.29
CA THR A 2 14.95 -6.53 -23.84
C THR A 2 14.55 -5.31 -23.02
N GLU A 3 14.91 -4.12 -23.46
CA GLU A 3 14.60 -2.84 -22.81
C GLU A 3 13.08 -2.63 -22.69
N LEU A 4 12.33 -2.93 -23.76
CA LEU A 4 10.87 -2.85 -23.77
C LEU A 4 10.24 -3.80 -22.75
N ILE A 5 10.76 -5.03 -22.66
CA ILE A 5 10.30 -6.02 -21.67
C ILE A 5 10.58 -5.53 -20.25
N ILE A 6 11.79 -5.00 -19.99
CA ILE A 6 12.16 -4.46 -18.68
C ILE A 6 11.22 -3.31 -18.29
N TYR A 7 10.96 -2.37 -19.19
CA TYR A 7 10.06 -1.26 -18.92
C TYR A 7 8.62 -1.70 -18.68
N ALA A 8 8.12 -2.69 -19.43
CA ALA A 8 6.80 -3.26 -19.20
C ALA A 8 6.70 -3.88 -17.80
N ILE A 9 7.72 -4.62 -17.36
CA ILE A 9 7.77 -5.21 -16.01
C ILE A 9 7.77 -4.11 -14.94
N ILE A 10 8.64 -3.10 -15.07
CA ILE A 10 8.70 -1.97 -14.11
C ILE A 10 7.35 -1.25 -14.04
N PHE A 11 6.70 -1.04 -15.18
CA PHE A 11 5.38 -0.42 -15.25
C PHE A 11 4.32 -1.24 -14.52
N LEU A 12 4.28 -2.56 -14.74
CA LEU A 12 3.36 -3.45 -14.04
C LEU A 12 3.61 -3.45 -12.52
N LEU A 13 4.89 -3.43 -12.09
CA LEU A 13 5.24 -3.33 -10.68
C LEU A 13 4.77 -2.00 -10.07
N LEU A 14 4.95 -0.89 -10.77
CA LEU A 14 4.48 0.43 -10.34
C LEU A 14 2.94 0.46 -10.23
N PHE A 15 2.25 -0.11 -11.20
CA PHE A 15 0.78 -0.17 -11.21
C PHE A 15 0.26 -1.03 -10.06
N GLY A 16 0.86 -2.21 -9.84
CA GLY A 16 0.56 -3.06 -8.70
C GLY A 16 0.79 -2.35 -7.37
N HIS A 17 1.93 -1.67 -7.22
CA HIS A 17 2.24 -0.87 -6.04
C HIS A 17 1.16 0.18 -5.76
N ALA A 18 0.76 0.96 -6.77
CA ALA A 18 -0.25 2.01 -6.65
C ALA A 18 -1.63 1.45 -6.26
N ILE A 19 -2.06 0.33 -6.87
CA ILE A 19 -3.32 -0.33 -6.53
C ILE A 19 -3.30 -0.78 -5.06
N MET A 20 -2.24 -1.48 -4.63
CA MET A 20 -2.15 -1.98 -3.26
C MET A 20 -2.08 -0.85 -2.23
N ALA A 21 -1.36 0.23 -2.52
CA ALA A 21 -1.33 1.41 -1.68
C ALA A 21 -2.72 2.04 -1.54
N SER A 22 -3.47 2.15 -2.65
CA SER A 22 -4.85 2.66 -2.66
C SER A 22 -5.81 1.78 -1.84
N MET A 23 -5.73 0.46 -2.00
CA MET A 23 -6.52 -0.49 -1.22
C MET A 23 -6.24 -0.36 0.28
N MET A 24 -4.95 -0.30 0.66
CA MET A 24 -4.55 -0.13 2.06
C MET A 24 -5.00 1.22 2.63
N TYR A 25 -4.83 2.29 1.86
CA TYR A 25 -5.30 3.62 2.22
C TYR A 25 -6.81 3.62 2.50
N SER A 26 -7.61 2.99 1.63
CA SER A 26 -9.06 2.92 1.76
C SER A 26 -9.46 2.18 3.04
N GLN A 27 -8.82 1.04 3.33
CA GLN A 27 -9.14 0.29 4.54
C GLN A 27 -8.79 1.07 5.82
N VAL A 28 -7.58 1.61 5.90
CA VAL A 28 -7.12 2.43 7.04
C VAL A 28 -8.01 3.65 7.24
N HIS A 29 -8.48 4.27 6.15
CA HIS A 29 -9.36 5.43 6.25
C HIS A 29 -10.70 5.09 6.91
N ARG A 30 -11.28 3.94 6.55
CA ARG A 30 -12.57 3.43 7.05
C ARG A 30 -12.50 2.78 8.42
N ASP A 31 -11.29 2.56 8.94
CA ASP A 31 -11.09 1.95 10.26
C ASP A 31 -11.41 2.95 11.38
N GLU A 32 -12.53 2.76 12.07
CA GLU A 32 -12.96 3.65 13.16
C GLU A 32 -12.18 3.45 14.46
N SER A 33 -11.44 2.35 14.58
CA SER A 33 -10.63 2.05 15.78
C SER A 33 -9.36 2.89 15.87
N LEU A 34 -8.89 3.45 14.75
CA LEU A 34 -7.68 4.25 14.66
C LEU A 34 -7.95 5.75 14.82
N GLY A 35 -7.11 6.44 15.59
CA GLY A 35 -7.09 7.90 15.62
C GLY A 35 -6.54 8.52 14.33
N THR A 36 -6.79 9.82 14.13
CA THR A 36 -6.35 10.55 12.91
C THR A 36 -4.84 10.47 12.67
N LYS A 37 -4.03 10.53 13.72
CA LYS A 37 -2.56 10.44 13.63
C LYS A 37 -2.11 9.04 13.18
N GLU A 38 -2.72 8.01 13.75
CA GLU A 38 -2.41 6.62 13.41
C GLU A 38 -2.83 6.29 11.99
N LYS A 39 -4.00 6.78 11.56
CA LYS A 39 -4.42 6.68 10.15
C LYS A 39 -3.39 7.28 9.20
N ASN A 40 -2.89 8.48 9.49
CA ASN A 40 -1.91 9.15 8.64
C ASN A 40 -0.59 8.39 8.58
N ASP A 41 -0.12 7.85 9.71
CA ASP A 41 1.10 7.03 9.76
C ASP A 41 0.96 5.75 8.93
N TRP A 42 -0.17 5.04 9.05
CA TRP A 42 -0.45 3.86 8.23
C TRP A 42 -0.59 4.18 6.74
N LYS A 43 -1.21 5.31 6.40
CA LYS A 43 -1.30 5.78 5.01
C LYS A 43 0.07 6.10 4.42
N LEU A 44 0.97 6.70 5.20
CA LEU A 44 2.35 6.97 4.76
C LEU A 44 3.12 5.66 4.54
N LYS A 45 2.98 4.70 5.46
CA LYS A 45 3.58 3.36 5.32
C LYS A 45 3.07 2.62 4.08
N ALA A 46 1.78 2.77 3.76
CA ALA A 46 1.17 2.21 2.55
C ALA A 46 1.80 2.76 1.26
N LEU A 47 2.20 4.04 1.23
CA LEU A 47 2.87 4.64 0.07
C LEU A 47 4.30 4.12 -0.15
N ILE A 48 4.99 3.68 0.92
CA ILE A 48 6.37 3.20 0.79
C ILE A 48 6.40 1.74 0.36
N LEU A 49 5.69 0.86 1.08
CA LEU A 49 5.72 -0.58 0.80
C LEU A 49 4.41 -1.25 1.23
N PRO A 50 3.34 -1.13 0.41
CA PRO A 50 2.00 -1.51 0.83
C PRO A 50 1.87 -2.99 1.17
N ILE A 51 2.55 -3.89 0.44
CA ILE A 51 2.51 -5.34 0.70
C ILE A 51 2.95 -5.68 2.12
N TYR A 52 4.09 -5.17 2.54
CA TYR A 52 4.68 -5.49 3.85
C TYR A 52 3.85 -4.91 5.00
N TYR A 53 3.46 -3.65 4.86
CA TYR A 53 2.72 -2.95 5.90
C TYR A 53 1.27 -3.41 6.00
N TRP A 54 0.69 -3.96 4.92
CA TRP A 54 -0.62 -4.60 4.96
C TRP A 54 -0.68 -5.76 5.95
N GLY A 55 0.35 -6.63 5.93
CA GLY A 55 0.45 -7.75 6.87
C GLY A 55 0.54 -7.28 8.33
N LYS A 56 1.38 -6.25 8.57
CA LYS A 56 1.49 -5.64 9.91
C LYS A 56 0.19 -4.99 10.36
N TYR A 57 -0.44 -4.21 9.49
CA TYR A 57 -1.71 -3.55 9.78
C TYR A 57 -2.77 -4.58 10.17
N LYS A 58 -2.96 -5.64 9.37
CA LYS A 58 -3.90 -6.72 9.69
C LYS A 58 -3.60 -7.48 10.97
N SER A 59 -2.35 -7.59 11.38
CA SER A 59 -1.98 -8.26 12.65
C SER A 59 -2.32 -7.43 13.89
N LEU A 60 -2.42 -6.11 13.73
CA LEU A 60 -2.71 -5.17 14.82
C LEU A 60 -4.21 -4.85 14.94
N THR A 61 -4.97 -4.99 13.86
CA THR A 61 -6.42 -4.76 13.80
C THR A 61 -7.25 -6.04 13.88
N LYS A 62 -6.63 -7.17 14.21
CA LYS A 62 -7.29 -8.46 14.46
C LYS A 62 -7.63 -8.62 15.93
#